data_AF-A0A1C4GZ74-F1
#
_entry.id   AF-A0A1C4GZ74-F1
#
_cell.length_a   1.000
_cell.length_b   1.000
_cell.length_c   1.000
_cell.angle_alpha   90.00
_cell.angle_beta   90.00
_cell.angle_gamma   90.00
#
_symmetry.space_group_name_H-M   'P 1'
#
loop_
_entity.id
_entity.type
_entity.pdbx_description
1 polymer ?
#
loop_
_entity_poly.entity_id
_entity_poly.type
_entity_poly.pdbx_seq_one_letter_code
_entity_poly.pdbx_strand_id
1 'polypeptide(L)'
;DNVLEDVRRITERVDTPLLVDIDTGWGGAFNIARSVKQMIAAGAAAVHIEDQVAQKRCGHRPNKEIVSQQEMVDRIKAAVDAKTDANFVVMARTDALQKEGLQAVIDRACACVEAGADAIFAEAMTDITMYKTVCDAVGVPVLANITEFGDTPYYTTQELAEQGISMVLYPLSATRAMQKAALEVMHSIRKEGTQVNVLEQMQQRKELYQFLDYHTFENTLDKLFK
;
A
#
# COMPACT_ATOMS: atom_id res chain seq x y z
N ASP A 1 -14.44 -1.80 -7.65
CA ASP A 1 -14.25 -1.56 -9.09
C ASP A 1 -13.13 -0.58 -9.40
N ASN A 2 -13.12 0.65 -8.84
CA ASN A 2 -12.02 1.62 -9.10
C ASN A 2 -10.62 1.05 -8.80
N VAL A 3 -10.40 0.50 -7.60
CA VAL A 3 -9.11 -0.10 -7.22
C VAL A 3 -8.72 -1.25 -8.15
N LEU A 4 -9.69 -2.06 -8.54
CA LEU A 4 -9.46 -3.23 -9.39
C LEU A 4 -8.98 -2.84 -10.80
N GLU A 5 -9.51 -1.75 -11.35
CA GLU A 5 -9.08 -1.21 -12.65
C GLU A 5 -7.62 -0.75 -12.60
N ASP A 6 -7.22 -0.04 -11.54
CA ASP A 6 -5.83 0.42 -11.39
C ASP A 6 -4.87 -0.74 -11.15
N VAL A 7 -5.28 -1.78 -10.42
CA VAL A 7 -4.49 -3.02 -10.26
C VAL A 7 -4.18 -3.63 -11.63
N ARG A 8 -5.19 -3.83 -12.49
CA ARG A 8 -4.99 -4.39 -13.84
C ARG A 8 -4.03 -3.55 -14.68
N ARG A 9 -4.21 -2.23 -14.68
CA ARG A 9 -3.34 -1.32 -15.44
C ARG A 9 -1.87 -1.41 -15.03
N ILE A 10 -1.61 -1.63 -13.75
CA ILE A 10 -0.25 -1.76 -13.21
C ILE A 10 0.30 -3.15 -13.54
N THR A 11 -0.41 -4.22 -13.17
CA THR A 11 0.07 -5.60 -13.26
C THR A 11 0.19 -6.11 -14.69
N GLU A 12 -0.54 -5.54 -15.65
CA GLU A 12 -0.37 -5.82 -17.08
C GLU A 12 0.94 -5.23 -17.67
N ARG A 13 1.61 -4.34 -16.93
CA ARG A 13 2.78 -3.60 -17.42
C ARG A 13 4.07 -3.86 -16.67
N VAL A 14 4.00 -4.31 -15.42
CA VAL A 14 5.19 -4.60 -14.61
C VAL A 14 5.07 -5.94 -13.91
N ASP A 15 6.17 -6.68 -13.87
CA ASP A 15 6.26 -7.97 -13.15
C ASP A 15 6.50 -7.80 -11.64
N THR A 16 6.74 -6.56 -11.19
CA THR A 16 6.97 -6.25 -9.77
C THR A 16 5.72 -6.60 -8.94
N PRO A 17 5.84 -7.40 -7.86
CA PRO A 17 4.72 -7.76 -7.01
C PRO A 17 3.99 -6.54 -6.43
N LEU A 18 2.67 -6.47 -6.61
CA LEU A 18 1.84 -5.36 -6.15
C LEU A 18 1.12 -5.69 -4.85
N LEU A 19 1.37 -4.90 -3.80
CA LEU A 19 0.58 -4.84 -2.56
C LEU A 19 -0.54 -3.81 -2.71
N VAL A 20 -1.77 -4.17 -2.36
CA VAL A 20 -2.97 -3.34 -2.56
C VAL A 20 -3.68 -3.05 -1.24
N ASP A 21 -4.00 -1.79 -0.97
CA ASP A 21 -4.93 -1.38 0.09
C ASP A 21 -6.36 -1.74 -0.32
N ILE A 22 -7.02 -2.62 0.44
CA ILE A 22 -8.42 -3.00 0.19
C ILE A 22 -9.39 -2.46 1.24
N ASP A 23 -8.98 -1.44 2.00
CA ASP A 23 -9.74 -0.85 3.11
C ASP A 23 -10.19 -1.96 4.09
N THR A 24 -11.50 -2.04 4.34
CA THR A 24 -12.14 -3.07 5.16
C THR A 24 -12.70 -4.23 4.31
N GLY A 25 -12.33 -4.33 3.03
CA GLY A 25 -12.82 -5.34 2.08
C GLY A 25 -14.21 -5.07 1.48
N TRP A 26 -14.70 -3.83 1.60
CA TRP A 26 -15.93 -3.30 0.98
C TRP A 26 -17.22 -4.10 1.24
N GLY A 27 -17.40 -4.61 2.46
CA GLY A 27 -18.65 -5.20 2.93
C GLY A 27 -18.43 -6.30 3.97
N GLY A 28 -19.35 -7.26 4.03
CA GLY A 28 -19.24 -8.42 4.94
C GLY A 28 -18.34 -9.53 4.37
N ALA A 29 -18.35 -10.70 5.02
CA ALA A 29 -17.49 -11.84 4.65
C ALA A 29 -17.54 -12.23 3.16
N PHE A 30 -18.73 -12.24 2.54
CA PHE A 30 -18.87 -12.55 1.12
C PHE A 30 -18.26 -11.47 0.21
N ASN A 31 -18.31 -10.20 0.62
CA ASN A 31 -17.67 -9.09 -0.11
C ASN A 31 -16.15 -9.19 0.02
N ILE A 32 -15.64 -9.45 1.23
CA ILE A 32 -14.21 -9.66 1.48
C ILE A 32 -13.69 -10.81 0.61
N ALA A 33 -14.39 -11.94 0.60
CA ALA A 33 -14.00 -13.09 -0.21
C ALA A 33 -14.00 -12.78 -1.71
N ARG A 34 -15.00 -12.03 -2.20
CA ARG A 34 -15.02 -11.56 -3.59
C ARG A 34 -13.86 -10.62 -3.89
N SER A 35 -13.55 -9.69 -2.98
CA SER A 35 -12.45 -8.72 -3.13
C SER A 35 -11.11 -9.43 -3.26
N VAL A 36 -10.80 -10.38 -2.38
CA VAL A 36 -9.56 -11.18 -2.44
C VAL A 36 -9.45 -11.92 -3.78
N LYS A 37 -10.50 -12.65 -4.18
CA LYS A 37 -10.50 -13.40 -5.45
C LYS A 37 -10.33 -12.49 -6.67
N GLN A 38 -10.93 -11.30 -6.66
CA GLN A 38 -10.78 -10.34 -7.76
C GLN A 38 -9.38 -9.72 -7.79
N MET A 39 -8.77 -9.41 -6.65
CA MET A 39 -7.41 -8.89 -6.59
C MET A 39 -6.39 -9.91 -7.09
N ILE A 40 -6.53 -11.18 -6.69
CA ILE A 40 -5.71 -12.28 -7.23
C ILE A 40 -5.89 -12.39 -8.75
N ALA A 41 -7.13 -12.41 -9.23
CA ALA A 41 -7.42 -12.52 -10.67
C ALA A 41 -6.92 -11.31 -11.48
N ALA A 42 -6.77 -10.14 -10.86
CA ALA A 42 -6.20 -8.95 -11.48
C ALA A 42 -4.66 -8.89 -11.39
N GLY A 43 -4.02 -9.90 -10.79
CA GLY A 43 -2.56 -10.00 -10.72
C GLY A 43 -1.91 -9.32 -9.51
N ALA A 44 -2.69 -8.90 -8.50
CA ALA A 44 -2.09 -8.44 -7.25
C ALA A 44 -1.36 -9.59 -6.55
N ALA A 45 -0.23 -9.29 -5.91
CA ALA A 45 0.55 -10.27 -5.16
C ALA A 45 0.15 -10.31 -3.67
N ALA A 46 -0.35 -9.19 -3.15
CA ALA A 46 -0.73 -9.05 -1.76
C ALA A 46 -1.87 -8.04 -1.61
N VAL A 47 -2.62 -8.18 -0.53
CA VAL A 47 -3.56 -7.15 -0.05
C VAL A 47 -3.34 -6.89 1.43
N HIS A 48 -3.67 -5.69 1.89
CA HIS A 48 -3.90 -5.45 3.31
C HIS A 48 -5.34 -5.03 3.59
N ILE A 49 -5.91 -5.56 4.67
CA ILE A 49 -7.24 -5.25 5.18
C ILE A 49 -7.13 -4.70 6.61
N GLU A 50 -7.96 -3.72 6.97
CA GLU A 50 -7.82 -2.99 8.24
C GLU A 50 -9.00 -3.14 9.20
N ASP A 51 -8.73 -2.85 10.49
CA ASP A 51 -9.67 -2.97 11.60
C ASP A 51 -10.53 -1.71 11.84
N GLN A 52 -10.54 -0.76 10.91
CA GLN A 52 -11.43 0.40 10.98
C GLN A 52 -12.90 0.01 10.76
N VAL A 53 -13.82 0.83 11.26
CA VAL A 53 -15.23 0.77 10.85
C VAL A 53 -15.36 1.08 9.35
N ALA A 54 -16.42 0.59 8.70
CA ALA A 54 -16.58 0.71 7.25
C ALA A 54 -16.53 2.18 6.73
N GLN A 55 -16.98 3.15 7.53
CA GLN A 55 -16.75 4.58 7.26
C GLN A 55 -15.38 5.02 7.80
N LYS A 56 -14.33 4.54 7.14
CA LYS A 56 -12.95 4.71 7.60
C LYS A 56 -12.42 6.14 7.50
N ARG A 57 -11.29 6.40 8.17
CA ARG A 57 -10.47 7.61 8.04
C ARG A 57 -9.00 7.24 7.78
N CYS A 58 -8.22 8.20 7.30
CA CYS A 58 -6.78 8.01 7.14
C CYS A 58 -6.11 7.74 8.51
N GLY A 59 -5.13 6.82 8.55
CA GLY A 59 -4.42 6.42 9.77
C GLY A 59 -3.74 7.54 10.56
N HIS A 60 -3.42 8.66 9.92
CA HIS A 60 -2.82 9.85 10.56
C HIS A 60 -3.85 10.96 10.89
N ARG A 61 -5.16 10.67 10.93
CA ARG A 61 -6.21 11.65 11.30
C ARG A 61 -6.83 11.30 12.66
N PRO A 62 -7.28 12.29 13.45
CA PRO A 62 -7.91 12.05 14.75
C PRO A 62 -9.33 11.45 14.62
N ASN A 63 -9.80 10.86 15.73
CA ASN A 63 -11.13 10.24 15.89
C ASN A 63 -11.36 9.03 14.95
N LYS A 64 -10.38 8.13 14.88
CA LYS A 64 -10.54 6.83 14.22
C LYS A 64 -11.41 5.92 15.08
N GLU A 65 -12.32 5.21 14.42
CA GLU A 65 -13.10 4.16 15.03
C GLU A 65 -12.65 2.82 14.46
N ILE A 66 -12.32 1.90 15.36
CA ILE A 66 -11.96 0.53 15.02
C ILE A 66 -13.02 -0.42 15.56
N VAL A 67 -13.14 -1.55 14.89
CA VAL A 67 -14.06 -2.62 15.26
C VAL A 67 -13.50 -3.46 16.40
N SER A 68 -14.34 -4.35 16.94
CA SER A 68 -13.88 -5.32 17.92
C SER A 68 -12.78 -6.21 17.34
N GLN A 69 -11.88 -6.71 18.21
CA GLN A 69 -10.86 -7.68 17.79
C GLN A 69 -11.48 -8.90 17.09
N GLN A 70 -12.62 -9.40 17.60
CA GLN A 70 -13.31 -10.54 17.00
C GLN A 70 -13.80 -10.24 15.58
N GLU A 71 -14.33 -9.05 15.33
CA GLU A 71 -14.77 -8.68 13.98
C GLU A 71 -13.59 -8.62 13.01
N MET A 72 -12.44 -8.07 13.43
CA MET A 72 -11.24 -8.08 12.59
C MET A 72 -10.73 -9.49 12.31
N VAL A 73 -10.74 -10.37 13.33
CA VAL A 73 -10.41 -11.80 13.18
C VAL A 73 -11.32 -12.46 12.15
N ASP A 74 -12.62 -12.17 12.17
CA ASP A 74 -13.57 -12.73 11.20
C ASP A 74 -13.31 -12.22 9.78
N ARG A 75 -12.89 -10.96 9.62
CA ARG A 75 -12.46 -10.40 8.32
C ARG A 75 -11.22 -11.13 7.79
N ILE A 76 -10.21 -11.36 8.64
CA ILE A 76 -9.00 -12.10 8.26
C ILE A 76 -9.33 -13.53 7.85
N LYS A 77 -10.14 -14.25 8.64
CA LYS A 77 -10.59 -15.60 8.28
C LYS A 77 -11.27 -15.64 6.91
N ALA A 78 -12.17 -14.69 6.64
CA ALA A 78 -12.86 -14.60 5.35
C ALA A 78 -11.90 -14.29 4.19
N ALA A 79 -10.89 -13.43 4.42
CA ALA A 79 -9.89 -13.10 3.41
C ALA A 79 -8.95 -14.29 3.11
N VAL A 80 -8.48 -14.98 4.14
CA VAL A 80 -7.58 -16.13 4.04
C VAL A 80 -8.27 -17.33 3.39
N ASP A 81 -9.50 -17.66 3.79
CA ASP A 81 -10.31 -18.73 3.18
C ASP A 81 -10.56 -18.48 1.68
N ALA A 82 -10.64 -17.22 1.27
CA ALA A 82 -10.90 -16.84 -0.11
C ALA A 82 -9.68 -16.91 -1.04
N LYS A 83 -8.47 -17.14 -0.53
CA LYS A 83 -7.24 -17.26 -1.32
C LYS A 83 -7.39 -18.37 -2.37
N THR A 84 -7.27 -18.01 -3.64
CA THR A 84 -7.22 -18.97 -4.76
C THR A 84 -5.79 -19.28 -5.21
N ASP A 85 -4.81 -18.57 -4.66
CA ASP A 85 -3.37 -18.81 -4.79
C ASP A 85 -2.78 -18.90 -3.37
N ALA A 86 -2.06 -20.00 -3.09
CA ALA A 86 -1.45 -20.23 -1.80
C ALA A 86 -0.33 -19.22 -1.47
N ASN A 87 0.30 -18.64 -2.49
CA ASN A 87 1.38 -17.65 -2.34
C ASN A 87 0.85 -16.21 -2.17
N PHE A 88 -0.44 -15.96 -2.36
CA PHE A 88 -1.01 -14.63 -2.21
C PHE A 88 -0.99 -14.20 -0.75
N VAL A 89 -0.50 -12.99 -0.46
CA VAL A 89 -0.32 -12.51 0.92
C VAL A 89 -1.56 -11.73 1.39
N VAL A 90 -2.12 -12.13 2.53
CA VAL A 90 -3.14 -11.36 3.26
C VAL A 90 -2.50 -10.72 4.48
N MET A 91 -2.33 -9.40 4.43
CA MET A 91 -1.76 -8.59 5.50
C MET A 91 -2.86 -7.98 6.37
N ALA A 92 -2.73 -8.07 7.69
CA ALA A 92 -3.63 -7.40 8.61
C ALA A 92 -3.06 -6.04 9.01
N ARG A 93 -3.83 -4.97 8.84
CA ARG A 93 -3.51 -3.64 9.32
C ARG A 93 -4.30 -3.33 10.59
N THR A 94 -3.65 -2.76 11.59
CA THR A 94 -4.32 -2.26 12.80
C THR A 94 -4.04 -0.78 13.04
N ASP A 95 -5.11 -0.03 13.34
CA ASP A 95 -5.09 1.40 13.66
C ASP A 95 -5.22 1.68 15.16
N ALA A 96 -5.05 0.66 16.01
CA ALA A 96 -5.38 0.70 17.44
C ALA A 96 -4.50 1.61 18.30
N LEU A 97 -3.28 1.94 17.86
CA LEU A 97 -2.28 2.62 18.70
C LEU A 97 -2.80 3.90 19.35
N GLN A 98 -3.41 4.81 18.56
CA GLN A 98 -3.85 6.11 19.05
C GLN A 98 -5.01 6.03 20.05
N LYS A 99 -5.82 4.96 20.00
CA LYS A 99 -7.05 4.83 20.78
C LYS A 99 -6.88 3.91 21.99
N GLU A 100 -6.18 2.78 21.80
CA GLU A 100 -6.12 1.67 22.75
C GLU A 100 -4.68 1.38 23.22
N GLY A 101 -3.67 2.04 22.62
CA GLY A 101 -2.26 1.93 23.02
C GLY A 101 -1.52 0.73 22.40
N LEU A 102 -0.22 0.61 22.71
CA LEU A 102 0.68 -0.38 22.11
C LEU A 102 0.28 -1.83 22.43
N GLN A 103 -0.15 -2.11 23.67
CA GLN A 103 -0.55 -3.47 24.04
C GLN A 103 -1.74 -3.96 23.21
N ALA A 104 -2.72 -3.09 22.94
CA ALA A 104 -3.85 -3.43 22.08
C ALA A 104 -3.43 -3.70 20.63
N VAL A 105 -2.43 -2.98 20.11
CA VAL A 105 -1.84 -3.29 18.79
C VAL A 105 -1.25 -4.69 18.77
N ILE A 106 -0.49 -5.06 19.81
CA ILE A 106 0.12 -6.39 19.93
C ILE A 106 -0.95 -7.47 20.01
N ASP A 107 -1.91 -7.34 20.93
CA ASP A 107 -2.97 -8.33 21.13
C ASP A 107 -3.79 -8.56 19.86
N ARG A 108 -4.14 -7.47 19.16
CA ARG A 108 -4.88 -7.53 17.88
C ARG A 108 -4.04 -8.14 16.76
N ALA A 109 -2.77 -7.77 16.65
CA ALA A 109 -1.87 -8.31 15.64
C ALA A 109 -1.66 -9.81 15.83
N CYS A 110 -1.38 -10.27 17.05
CA CYS A 110 -1.27 -11.70 17.38
C CYS A 110 -2.56 -12.45 17.04
N ALA A 111 -3.73 -11.92 17.41
CA ALA A 111 -5.01 -12.53 17.07
C ALA A 111 -5.25 -12.61 15.56
N CYS A 112 -4.80 -11.62 14.78
CA CYS A 112 -4.86 -11.67 13.31
C CYS A 112 -3.90 -12.72 12.74
N VAL A 113 -2.70 -12.87 13.29
CA VAL A 113 -1.76 -13.94 12.90
C VAL A 113 -2.36 -15.31 13.20
N GLU A 114 -2.92 -15.52 14.39
CA GLU A 114 -3.63 -16.77 14.75
C GLU A 114 -4.81 -17.05 13.82
N ALA A 115 -5.46 -16.01 13.29
CA ALA A 115 -6.53 -16.11 12.29
C ALA A 115 -6.03 -16.40 10.87
N GLY A 116 -4.72 -16.36 10.63
CA GLY A 116 -4.09 -16.70 9.36
C GLY A 116 -3.51 -15.52 8.57
N ALA A 117 -3.38 -14.32 9.15
CA ALA A 117 -2.70 -13.21 8.49
C ALA A 117 -1.22 -13.55 8.22
N ASP A 118 -0.79 -13.35 6.97
CA ASP A 118 0.56 -13.69 6.51
C ASP A 118 1.60 -12.61 6.91
N ALA A 119 1.14 -11.38 7.17
CA ALA A 119 1.97 -10.25 7.57
C ALA A 119 1.15 -9.21 8.35
N ILE A 120 1.84 -8.31 9.07
CA ILE A 120 1.23 -7.24 9.85
C ILE A 120 1.66 -5.86 9.34
N PHE A 121 0.71 -4.94 9.24
CA PHE A 121 0.94 -3.52 9.09
C PHE A 121 0.56 -2.80 10.38
N ALA A 122 1.58 -2.41 11.15
CA ALA A 122 1.43 -1.65 12.38
C ALA A 122 1.43 -0.13 12.07
N GLU A 123 0.26 0.50 12.10
CA GLU A 123 0.09 1.90 11.66
C GLU A 123 0.48 2.92 12.74
N ALA A 124 1.00 4.07 12.28
CA ALA A 124 1.22 5.30 13.07
C ALA A 124 2.13 5.15 14.31
N MET A 125 3.11 4.26 14.30
CA MET A 125 4.12 4.17 15.37
C MET A 125 4.90 5.48 15.50
N THR A 126 4.97 6.02 16.72
CA THR A 126 5.61 7.32 17.01
C THR A 126 6.98 7.19 17.68
N ASP A 127 7.32 5.99 18.15
CA ASP A 127 8.64 5.64 18.69
C ASP A 127 9.13 4.38 17.97
N ILE A 128 10.37 4.41 17.50
CA ILE A 128 10.95 3.33 16.71
C ILE A 128 11.01 2.01 17.49
N THR A 129 11.19 2.07 18.81
CA THR A 129 11.29 0.88 19.67
C THR A 129 9.98 0.11 19.77
N MET A 130 8.84 0.75 19.47
CA MET A 130 7.53 0.08 19.40
C MET A 130 7.52 -1.01 18.33
N TYR A 131 8.20 -0.79 17.20
CA TYR A 131 8.29 -1.79 16.13
C TYR A 131 8.93 -3.07 16.62
N LYS A 132 9.99 -2.98 17.43
CA LYS A 132 10.66 -4.18 17.97
C LYS A 132 9.72 -5.03 18.80
N THR A 133 8.95 -4.40 19.69
CA THR A 133 7.98 -5.11 20.54
C THR A 133 6.90 -5.81 19.70
N VAL A 134 6.41 -5.17 18.63
CA VAL A 134 5.43 -5.79 17.72
C VAL A 134 6.07 -6.96 16.94
N CYS A 135 7.25 -6.76 16.36
CA CYS A 135 7.95 -7.79 15.58
C CYS A 135 8.26 -9.04 16.44
N ASP A 136 8.75 -8.84 17.66
CA ASP A 136 9.08 -9.93 18.59
C ASP A 136 7.82 -10.73 19.00
N ALA A 137 6.64 -10.11 19.01
CA ALA A 137 5.40 -10.75 19.43
C ALA A 137 4.70 -11.55 18.31
N VAL A 138 4.70 -11.05 17.07
CA VAL A 138 3.85 -11.62 16.00
C VAL A 138 4.52 -12.73 15.20
N GLY A 139 5.86 -12.77 15.14
CA GLY A 139 6.62 -13.82 14.45
C GLY A 139 6.44 -13.89 12.91
N VAL A 140 5.72 -12.93 12.32
CA VAL A 140 5.51 -12.76 10.87
C VAL A 140 6.12 -11.42 10.39
N PRO A 141 6.35 -11.23 9.08
CA PRO A 141 6.87 -9.96 8.56
C PRO A 141 5.99 -8.77 8.95
N VAL A 142 6.64 -7.70 9.41
CA VAL A 142 5.97 -6.44 9.78
C VAL A 142 6.38 -5.33 8.81
N LEU A 143 5.38 -4.56 8.37
CA LEU A 143 5.51 -3.39 7.51
C LEU A 143 5.48 -2.11 8.35
N ALA A 144 6.43 -1.21 8.10
CA ALA A 144 6.44 0.17 8.59
C ALA A 144 5.98 1.12 7.47
N ASN A 145 5.02 1.98 7.78
CA ASN A 145 4.55 3.04 6.87
C ASN A 145 5.27 4.36 7.14
N ILE A 146 6.10 4.79 6.20
CA ILE A 146 6.89 6.02 6.27
C ILE A 146 6.31 7.05 5.31
N THR A 147 5.05 7.42 5.52
CA THR A 147 4.39 8.51 4.79
C THR A 147 4.83 9.87 5.32
N GLU A 148 4.88 10.86 4.43
CA GLU A 148 5.17 12.24 4.79
C GLU A 148 3.98 12.92 5.47
N PHE A 149 4.30 13.94 6.28
CA PHE A 149 3.33 14.84 6.92
C PHE A 149 2.34 14.15 7.87
N GLY A 150 2.75 13.00 8.43
CA GLY A 150 2.07 12.30 9.51
C GLY A 150 2.80 12.42 10.85
N ASP A 151 2.37 11.60 11.82
CA ASP A 151 2.92 11.59 13.18
C ASP A 151 4.21 10.75 13.31
N THR A 152 4.44 9.82 12.38
CA THR A 152 5.61 8.92 12.40
C THR A 152 6.87 9.65 11.91
N PRO A 153 7.98 9.63 12.67
CA PRO A 153 9.25 10.19 12.21
C PRO A 153 9.78 9.48 10.95
N TYR A 154 10.60 10.19 10.17
CA TYR A 154 11.14 9.67 8.90
C TYR A 154 12.37 8.78 9.13
N TYR A 155 12.12 7.57 9.65
CA TYR A 155 13.17 6.59 9.86
C TYR A 155 13.76 6.07 8.55
N THR A 156 15.05 5.75 8.59
CA THR A 156 15.77 5.10 7.51
C THR A 156 15.50 3.59 7.48
N THR A 157 15.78 2.95 6.35
CA THR A 157 15.67 1.50 6.21
C THR A 157 16.58 0.76 7.19
N GLN A 158 17.76 1.31 7.51
CA GLN A 158 18.68 0.72 8.48
C GLN A 158 18.11 0.76 9.91
N GLU A 159 17.64 1.92 10.35
CA GLU A 159 17.05 2.07 11.69
C GLU A 159 15.84 1.15 11.88
N LEU A 160 15.00 1.00 10.84
CA LEU A 160 13.86 0.09 10.86
C LEU A 160 14.28 -1.38 10.88
N ALA A 161 15.29 -1.77 10.10
CA ALA A 161 15.81 -3.13 10.07
C ALA A 161 16.39 -3.55 11.42
N GLU A 162 17.04 -2.63 12.15
CA GLU A 162 17.55 -2.87 13.52
C GLU A 162 16.42 -3.19 14.52
N GLN A 163 15.18 -2.80 14.23
CA GLN A 163 14.00 -3.15 15.03
C GLN A 163 13.27 -4.41 14.55
N GLY A 164 13.75 -5.08 13.50
CA GLY A 164 13.13 -6.29 12.93
C GLY A 164 12.08 -6.04 11.84
N ILE A 165 11.91 -4.80 11.37
CA ILE A 165 10.99 -4.50 10.27
C ILE A 165 11.46 -5.16 8.97
N SER A 166 10.52 -5.80 8.28
CA SER A 166 10.78 -6.55 7.04
C SER A 166 10.43 -5.77 5.78
N MET A 167 9.52 -4.78 5.89
CA MET A 167 9.01 -4.01 4.76
C MET A 167 8.87 -2.52 5.13
N VAL A 168 9.28 -1.65 4.22
CA VAL A 168 9.11 -0.20 4.36
C VAL A 168 8.24 0.31 3.23
N LEU A 169 7.13 0.96 3.58
CA LEU A 169 6.17 1.51 2.63
C LEU A 169 6.33 3.02 2.50
N TYR A 170 6.46 3.47 1.25
CA TYR A 170 6.44 4.88 0.84
C TYR A 170 5.18 5.11 -0.01
N PRO A 171 4.00 5.28 0.61
CA PRO A 171 2.73 5.07 -0.10
C PRO A 171 2.42 6.16 -1.13
N LEU A 172 2.87 7.41 -0.91
CA LEU A 172 2.46 8.57 -1.70
C LEU A 172 3.60 9.50 -2.11
N SER A 173 4.85 9.20 -1.75
CA SER A 173 6.01 10.10 -1.94
C SER A 173 6.14 10.59 -3.38
N ALA A 174 6.14 9.67 -4.35
CA ALA A 174 6.23 9.98 -5.78
C ALA A 174 5.00 10.79 -6.27
N THR A 175 3.80 10.38 -5.86
CA THR A 175 2.55 11.06 -6.22
C THR A 175 2.52 12.51 -5.73
N ARG A 176 2.97 12.77 -4.50
CA ARG A 176 3.06 14.13 -3.95
C ARG A 176 4.02 15.01 -4.74
N ALA A 177 5.20 14.48 -5.09
CA ALA A 177 6.16 15.20 -5.92
C ALA A 177 5.60 15.49 -7.33
N MET A 178 5.00 14.48 -7.97
CA MET A 178 4.36 14.61 -9.28
C MET A 178 3.27 15.69 -9.29
N GLN A 179 2.40 15.70 -8.28
CA GLN A 179 1.31 16.68 -8.17
C GLN A 179 1.85 18.11 -8.01
N LYS A 180 2.91 18.30 -7.22
CA LYS A 180 3.54 19.61 -7.03
C LYS A 180 4.15 20.13 -8.33
N ALA A 181 4.92 19.31 -9.04
CA ALA A 181 5.54 19.68 -10.31
C ALA A 181 4.47 20.02 -11.37
N ALA A 182 3.42 19.21 -11.47
CA ALA A 182 2.30 19.48 -12.39
C ALA A 182 1.63 20.83 -12.10
N LEU A 183 1.42 21.17 -10.83
CA LEU A 183 0.83 22.44 -10.42
C LEU A 183 1.73 23.64 -10.79
N GLU A 184 3.04 23.53 -10.58
CA GLU A 184 4.01 24.57 -10.95
C GLU A 184 4.01 24.84 -12.46
N VAL A 185 4.01 23.79 -13.27
CA VAL A 185 3.92 23.89 -14.74
C VAL A 185 2.63 24.60 -15.16
N MET A 186 1.49 24.20 -14.60
CA MET A 186 0.20 24.81 -14.93
C MET A 186 0.14 26.29 -14.52
N HIS A 187 0.74 26.67 -13.39
CA HIS A 187 0.86 28.07 -12.98
C HIS A 187 1.73 28.89 -13.92
N SER A 188 2.90 28.38 -14.31
CA SER A 188 3.80 29.07 -15.24
C SER A 188 3.11 29.31 -16.59
N ILE A 189 2.49 28.29 -17.18
CA ILE A 189 1.73 28.41 -18.43
C ILE A 189 0.62 29.46 -18.31
N ARG A 190 -0.15 29.44 -17.22
CA ARG A 190 -1.26 30.37 -17.03
C ARG A 190 -0.78 31.82 -16.88
N LYS A 191 0.35 32.04 -16.21
CA LYS A 191 0.91 33.37 -15.92
C LYS A 191 1.64 33.96 -17.12
N GLU A 192 2.41 33.14 -17.83
CA GLU A 192 3.39 33.59 -18.83
C GLU A 192 2.91 33.33 -20.27
N GLY A 193 1.85 32.53 -20.44
CA GLY A 193 1.35 32.13 -21.76
C GLY A 193 2.24 31.10 -22.48
N THR A 194 3.24 30.53 -21.79
CA THR A 194 4.20 29.56 -22.32
C THR A 194 4.83 28.73 -21.21
N GLN A 195 5.33 27.53 -21.51
CA GLN A 195 6.02 26.61 -20.59
C GLN A 195 7.56 26.72 -20.61
N VAL A 196 8.13 27.63 -21.41
CA VAL A 196 9.59 27.67 -21.69
C VAL A 196 10.44 27.74 -20.41
N ASN A 197 9.98 28.45 -19.38
CA ASN A 197 10.73 28.65 -18.13
C ASN A 197 10.66 27.47 -17.15
N VAL A 198 9.90 26.41 -17.47
CA VAL A 198 9.74 25.21 -16.63
C VAL A 198 10.12 23.92 -17.37
N LEU A 199 10.75 24.02 -18.55
CA LEU A 199 11.14 22.84 -19.33
C LEU A 199 12.10 21.90 -18.58
N GLU A 200 12.99 22.45 -17.76
CA GLU A 200 13.96 21.66 -16.97
C GLU A 200 13.30 20.78 -15.90
N GLN A 201 12.02 21.02 -15.56
CA GLN A 201 11.27 20.21 -14.61
C GLN A 201 10.59 18.99 -15.29
N MET A 202 10.59 18.93 -16.62
CA MET A 202 9.85 17.91 -17.37
C MET A 202 10.75 16.74 -17.77
N GLN A 203 10.19 15.53 -17.71
CA GLN A 203 10.81 14.37 -18.34
C GLN A 203 10.92 14.61 -19.85
N GLN A 204 12.12 14.39 -20.41
CA GLN A 204 12.33 14.54 -21.84
C GLN A 204 11.66 13.40 -22.61
N ARG A 205 11.27 13.66 -23.86
CA ARG A 205 10.65 12.65 -24.74
C ARG A 205 11.50 11.38 -24.89
N LYS A 206 12.82 11.55 -25.01
CA LYS A 206 13.75 10.41 -25.14
C LYS A 206 13.74 9.53 -23.88
N GLU A 207 13.70 10.14 -22.71
CA GLU A 207 13.64 9.43 -21.42
C GLU A 207 12.31 8.67 -21.29
N LEU A 208 11.20 9.29 -21.70
CA LEU A 208 9.89 8.63 -21.72
C LEU A 208 9.88 7.40 -22.67
N TYR A 209 10.45 7.51 -23.86
CA TYR A 209 10.49 6.40 -24.82
C TYR A 209 11.35 5.23 -24.33
N GLN A 210 12.48 5.55 -23.69
CA GLN A 210 13.31 4.54 -23.05
C GLN A 210 12.56 3.85 -21.92
N PHE A 211 11.82 4.59 -21.10
CA PHE A 211 11.03 4.03 -20.00
C PHE A 211 9.89 3.13 -20.48
N LEU A 212 9.21 3.50 -21.57
CA LEU A 212 8.10 2.72 -22.15
C LEU A 212 8.55 1.56 -23.04
N ASP A 213 9.85 1.31 -23.15
CA ASP A 213 10.44 0.33 -24.06
C ASP A 213 9.91 0.46 -25.52
N TYR A 214 9.74 1.70 -25.97
CA TYR A 214 9.02 2.00 -27.21
C TYR A 214 9.68 1.36 -28.45
N HIS A 215 11.02 1.34 -28.46
CA HIS A 215 11.79 0.79 -29.59
C HIS A 215 11.67 -0.73 -29.73
N THR A 216 11.36 -1.46 -28.66
CA THR A 216 11.17 -2.91 -28.73
C THR A 216 9.89 -3.27 -29.49
N PHE A 217 8.83 -2.47 -29.37
CA PHE A 217 7.60 -2.65 -30.15
C PHE A 217 7.84 -2.44 -31.66
N GLU A 218 8.51 -1.35 -32.04
CA GLU A 218 8.86 -1.08 -33.44
C GLU A 218 9.73 -2.20 -34.04
N ASN A 219 10.75 -2.63 -33.30
CA ASN A 219 11.63 -3.72 -33.73
C ASN A 219 10.92 -5.08 -33.83
N THR A 220 9.90 -5.32 -33.02
CA THR A 220 9.11 -6.56 -33.06
C THR A 220 8.22 -6.60 -34.29
N LEU A 221 7.58 -5.49 -34.65
CA LEU A 221 6.82 -5.37 -35.90
C LEU A 221 7.70 -5.64 -37.12
N ASP A 222 8.89 -5.05 -37.13
CA ASP A 222 9.88 -5.24 -38.19
C ASP A 222 10.33 -6.70 -38.33
N LYS A 223 10.41 -7.46 -37.23
CA LYS A 223 10.79 -8.88 -37.26
C LYS A 223 9.66 -9.80 -37.69
N LEU A 224 8.40 -9.46 -37.38
CA LEU A 224 7.25 -10.31 -37.66
C LEU A 224 6.74 -10.19 -39.10
N PHE A 225 6.96 -9.03 -39.75
CA PHE A 225 6.35 -8.71 -41.04
C PHE A 225 7.36 -8.37 -42.15
N LYS A 226 8.65 -8.70 -41.97
CA LYS A 226 9.66 -8.70 -43.03
C LYS A 226 9.86 -10.08 -43.65
#